data_AF-A0A7S4M1X4-F1
#
_entry.id   AF-A0A7S4M1X4-F1
#
_cell.length_a   1.000
_cell.length_b   1.000
_cell.length_c   1.000
_cell.angle_alpha   90.00
_cell.angle_beta   90.00
_cell.angle_gamma   90.00
#
_symmetry.space_group_name_H-M   'P 1'
#
loop_
_entity.id
_entity.type
_entity.pdbx_description
1 polymer ?
#
loop_
_entity_poly.entity_id
_entity_poly.type
_entity_poly.pdbx_seq_one_letter_code
_entity_poly.pdbx_strand_id
1 'polypeptide(L)'
;FIVHYHKTGAVASGELTTIISNVLAQPCTDDPGPKRYHPPSGCFDYDFESEPFIRQAGPDFLCNVSEAYPADVKFFHLMRNPFDLAISSYLYHAEGQEATAKWSDDIICQTNMSTLPQFAQLTGVSLSDLQKVVALCNDLMDSTKGSGTYLERLQHQPHDIGLRLNTARATISFGTYHGTQAIGGGADELRIPANVVSLAQLPPGNVFNFYEPQWSDPDQVRSFVADVVDIMEPTMAPATKAQKEEEIMRLYCATSPLFNDDCTVAEDPEDHHVTSGELSDEERQKLLQMLRDDDVLGPVLLRVEQIVCGTDAALAGRPEFAAAAKFCPL
;
A
#
# COMPACT_ATOMS: atom_id res chain seq x y z
N PHE A 1 8.79 18.19 9.09
CA PHE A 1 8.26 16.89 9.56
C PHE A 1 7.96 16.00 8.40
N ILE A 2 8.11 14.69 8.58
CA ILE A 2 7.90 13.70 7.53
C ILE A 2 6.97 12.58 8.03
N VAL A 3 5.92 12.29 7.26
CA VAL A 3 5.04 11.15 7.49
C VAL A 3 5.22 10.13 6.36
N HIS A 4 5.60 8.92 6.69
CA HIS A 4 5.75 7.81 5.75
C HIS A 4 4.55 6.86 5.80
N TYR A 5 3.90 6.64 4.64
CA TYR A 5 2.74 5.77 4.48
C TYR A 5 3.08 4.41 3.85
N HIS A 6 2.68 3.31 4.51
CA HIS A 6 3.20 1.98 4.16
C HIS A 6 2.20 0.82 4.01
N LYS A 7 0.97 1.06 3.58
CA LYS A 7 -0.07 0.02 3.69
C LYS A 7 0.24 -1.29 2.93
N THR A 8 0.76 -1.21 1.71
CA THR A 8 1.14 -2.39 0.90
C THR A 8 2.64 -2.67 0.90
N GLY A 9 3.46 -1.69 1.29
CA GLY A 9 4.92 -1.78 1.33
C GLY A 9 5.45 -1.86 2.77
N ALA A 10 4.82 -2.61 3.67
CA ALA A 10 5.21 -2.63 5.09
C ALA A 10 6.67 -3.06 5.31
N VAL A 11 7.16 -4.02 4.52
CA VAL A 11 8.57 -4.45 4.52
C VAL A 11 9.47 -3.32 4.04
N ALA A 12 9.25 -2.82 2.82
CA ALA A 12 9.97 -1.69 2.24
C ALA A 12 9.97 -0.46 3.16
N SER A 13 8.90 -0.30 3.94
CA SER A 13 8.79 0.80 4.87
C SER A 13 9.49 0.60 6.18
N GLY A 14 9.60 -0.65 6.66
CA GLY A 14 10.52 -1.01 7.73
C GLY A 14 11.97 -0.75 7.32
N GLU A 15 12.36 -1.14 6.11
CA GLU A 15 13.68 -0.87 5.53
C GLU A 15 13.94 0.64 5.45
N LEU A 16 13.07 1.40 4.80
CA LEU A 16 13.20 2.86 4.68
C LEU A 16 13.31 3.53 6.04
N THR A 17 12.48 3.12 6.99
CA THR A 17 12.47 3.70 8.34
C THR A 17 13.78 3.44 9.07
N THR A 18 14.32 2.23 8.93
CA THR A 18 15.62 1.86 9.51
C THR A 18 16.73 2.73 8.92
N ILE A 19 16.73 2.89 7.59
CA ILE A 19 17.73 3.67 6.89
C ILE A 19 17.65 5.15 7.27
N ILE A 20 16.44 5.74 7.23
CA ILE A 20 16.20 7.13 7.61
C ILE A 20 16.64 7.38 9.05
N SER A 21 16.26 6.51 10.00
CA SER A 21 16.65 6.65 11.41
C SER A 21 18.17 6.66 11.59
N ASN A 22 18.86 5.77 10.86
CA ASN A 22 20.32 5.67 10.91
C ASN A 22 21.00 6.90 10.31
N VAL A 23 20.54 7.39 9.16
CA VAL A 23 21.16 8.55 8.49
C VAL A 23 20.84 9.86 9.19
N LEU A 24 19.64 9.98 9.78
CA LEU A 24 19.27 11.17 10.54
C LEU A 24 19.88 11.21 11.94
N ALA A 25 20.35 10.09 12.48
CA ALA A 25 20.65 9.93 13.91
C ALA A 25 19.47 10.42 14.78
N GLN A 26 18.25 10.30 14.26
CA GLN A 26 17.00 10.65 14.95
C GLN A 26 16.17 9.38 15.08
N PRO A 27 15.53 9.17 16.24
CA PRO A 27 14.60 8.07 16.38
C PRO A 27 13.44 8.28 15.39
N CYS A 28 13.15 7.29 14.57
CA CYS A 28 11.81 7.20 13.99
C CYS A 28 10.85 6.75 15.08
N THR A 29 9.81 7.53 15.31
CA THR A 29 8.65 7.00 16.02
C THR A 29 7.85 6.19 15.02
N ASP A 30 7.93 4.86 15.17
CA ASP A 30 6.88 4.00 14.64
C ASP A 30 5.58 4.44 15.31
N ASP A 31 4.53 4.72 14.51
CA ASP A 31 3.18 4.89 15.03
C ASP A 31 2.96 3.82 16.10
N PRO A 32 2.75 4.19 17.38
CA PRO A 32 2.72 3.25 18.48
C PRO A 32 1.67 2.22 18.11
N GLY A 33 2.17 1.05 17.71
CA GLY A 33 1.39 0.07 16.96
C GLY A 33 0.02 -0.11 17.60
N PRO A 34 -0.95 -0.44 16.78
CA PRO A 34 -2.34 -0.05 16.97
C PRO A 34 -2.77 0.10 18.44
N LYS A 35 -2.84 1.34 18.94
CA LYS A 35 -4.10 1.70 19.59
C LYS A 35 -5.19 1.68 18.50
N ARG A 36 -5.58 0.46 18.06
CA ARG A 36 -6.67 0.10 17.12
C ARG A 36 -8.06 0.54 17.64
N TYR A 37 -8.08 1.50 18.56
CA TYR A 37 -9.15 1.87 19.47
C TYR A 37 -9.31 3.39 19.58
N HIS A 38 -8.84 4.15 18.59
CA HIS A 38 -9.29 5.53 18.47
C HIS A 38 -10.64 5.56 17.75
N PRO A 39 -11.55 6.47 18.18
CA PRO A 39 -12.88 6.55 17.62
C PRO A 39 -12.81 6.70 16.09
N PRO A 40 -13.84 6.21 15.36
CA PRO A 40 -13.86 6.04 13.91
C PRO A 40 -13.88 7.35 13.09
N SER A 41 -13.25 8.43 13.58
CA SER A 41 -13.42 9.78 13.05
C SER A 41 -12.33 10.74 13.51
N GLY A 42 -11.05 10.38 13.41
CA GLY A 42 -9.98 11.28 13.85
C GLY A 42 -8.65 11.00 13.20
N CYS A 43 -8.00 12.07 12.76
CA CYS A 43 -6.59 12.07 12.47
C CYS A 43 -5.81 11.85 13.76
N PHE A 44 -4.66 11.18 13.67
CA PHE A 44 -3.78 11.01 14.83
C PHE A 44 -3.20 12.37 15.24
N ASP A 45 -3.27 12.65 16.54
CA ASP A 45 -2.60 13.81 17.14
C ASP A 45 -1.16 13.41 17.44
N TYR A 46 -0.25 13.84 16.56
CA TYR A 46 1.18 13.57 16.69
C TYR A 46 1.89 14.79 17.27
N ASP A 47 2.81 14.54 18.20
CA ASP A 47 3.74 15.57 18.64
C ASP A 47 4.88 15.70 17.63
N PHE A 48 4.62 16.45 16.56
CA PHE A 48 5.62 16.70 15.54
C PHE A 48 6.88 17.34 16.14
N GLU A 49 6.80 18.16 17.19
CA GLU A 49 7.99 18.83 17.74
C GLU A 49 9.04 17.85 18.29
N SER A 50 8.59 16.74 18.89
CA SER A 50 9.50 15.70 19.40
C SER A 50 9.75 14.55 18.40
N GLU A 51 8.94 14.44 17.35
CA GLU A 51 8.96 13.34 16.38
C GLU A 51 9.08 13.85 14.93
N PRO A 52 10.31 14.14 14.46
CA PRO A 52 10.55 14.73 13.15
C PRO A 52 10.15 13.82 11.97
N PHE A 53 10.14 12.51 12.20
CA PHE A 53 9.81 11.47 11.23
C PHE A 53 8.89 10.41 11.86
N ILE A 54 7.74 10.19 11.22
CA ILE A 54 6.67 9.31 11.70
C ILE A 54 6.35 8.29 10.62
N ARG A 55 6.38 6.99 10.97
CA ARG A 55 5.88 5.93 10.10
C ARG A 55 4.44 5.59 10.44
N GLN A 56 3.52 5.79 9.50
CA GLN A 56 2.08 5.60 9.69
C GLN A 56 1.52 4.58 8.67
N ALA A 57 0.63 3.70 9.11
CA ALA A 57 -0.05 2.76 8.21
C ALA A 57 -1.15 3.41 7.33
N GLY A 58 -1.32 4.74 7.44
CA GLY A 58 -2.32 5.57 6.75
C GLY A 58 -2.85 6.72 7.60
N PRO A 59 -2.98 7.95 7.07
CA PRO A 59 -4.03 8.82 7.60
C PRO A 59 -5.34 8.04 7.46
N ASP A 60 -6.20 8.11 8.47
CA ASP A 60 -7.55 7.61 8.32
C ASP A 60 -8.15 8.33 7.09
N PHE A 61 -8.69 7.63 6.10
CA PHE A 61 -9.28 8.29 4.92
C PHE A 61 -10.49 9.17 5.31
N LEU A 62 -10.98 9.02 6.54
CA LEU A 62 -11.98 9.87 7.19
C LEU A 62 -11.39 11.14 7.83
N CYS A 63 -10.07 11.30 7.80
CA CYS A 63 -9.33 12.45 8.30
C CYS A 63 -9.39 13.63 7.31
N ASN A 64 -9.62 14.84 7.83
CA ASN A 64 -9.28 16.06 7.10
C ASN A 64 -7.78 16.35 7.29
N VAL A 65 -6.96 15.87 6.35
CA VAL A 65 -5.49 16.00 6.42
C VAL A 65 -5.01 17.45 6.46
N SER A 66 -5.77 18.39 5.88
CA SER A 66 -5.39 19.81 5.87
C SER A 66 -5.57 20.50 7.24
N GLU A 67 -6.47 19.96 8.07
CA GLU A 67 -6.73 20.48 9.42
C GLU A 67 -5.86 19.79 10.47
N ALA A 68 -5.54 18.53 10.26
CA ALA A 68 -4.86 17.71 11.26
C ALA A 68 -3.34 17.79 11.23
N TYR A 69 -2.77 18.14 10.09
CA TYR A 69 -1.32 18.18 9.92
C TYR A 69 -0.86 19.61 9.68
N PRO A 70 0.25 20.06 10.32
CA PRO A 70 0.87 21.34 10.01
C PRO A 70 1.18 21.50 8.51
N ALA A 71 1.09 22.73 8.01
CA ALA A 71 1.25 23.02 6.58
C ALA A 71 2.67 22.76 6.04
N ASP A 72 3.65 22.51 6.90
CA ASP A 72 5.04 22.19 6.56
C ASP A 72 5.35 20.68 6.65
N VAL A 73 4.37 19.84 7.01
CA VAL A 73 4.51 18.38 6.96
C VAL A 73 4.66 17.90 5.52
N LYS A 74 5.64 17.02 5.30
CA LYS A 74 5.88 16.32 4.05
C LYS A 74 5.40 14.87 4.16
N PHE A 75 4.70 14.39 3.15
CA PHE A 75 4.12 13.05 3.09
C PHE A 75 4.84 12.22 2.04
N PHE A 76 5.32 11.06 2.45
CA PHE A 76 5.91 10.03 1.60
C PHE A 76 4.86 8.94 1.44
N HIS A 77 4.27 8.88 0.25
CA HIS A 77 3.13 8.03 -0.03
C HIS A 77 3.54 6.93 -0.99
N LEU A 78 3.71 5.70 -0.48
CA LEU A 78 3.97 4.53 -1.32
C LEU A 78 2.67 4.09 -2.00
N MET A 79 2.72 3.99 -3.33
CA MET A 79 1.58 3.68 -4.18
C MET A 79 1.88 2.47 -5.04
N ARG A 80 0.86 1.69 -5.38
CA ARG A 80 1.01 0.53 -6.24
C ARG A 80 -0.11 0.50 -7.27
N ASN A 81 0.18 0.01 -8.47
CA ASN A 81 -0.88 -0.24 -9.45
C ASN A 81 -1.90 -1.24 -8.85
N PRO A 82 -3.21 -0.94 -8.86
CA PRO A 82 -4.23 -1.79 -8.24
C PRO A 82 -4.31 -3.20 -8.81
N PHE A 83 -4.06 -3.38 -10.11
CA PHE A 83 -4.03 -4.72 -10.72
C PHE A 83 -2.81 -5.51 -10.25
N ASP A 84 -1.65 -4.86 -10.15
CA ASP A 84 -0.45 -5.49 -9.61
C ASP A 84 -0.57 -5.79 -8.12
N LEU A 85 -1.25 -4.93 -7.36
CA LEU A 85 -1.58 -5.15 -5.96
C LEU A 85 -2.50 -6.38 -5.81
N ALA A 86 -3.55 -6.47 -6.61
CA ALA A 86 -4.46 -7.61 -6.60
C ALA A 86 -3.74 -8.94 -6.85
N ILE A 87 -2.87 -9.00 -7.86
CA ILE A 87 -2.08 -10.20 -8.18
C ILE A 87 -1.11 -10.54 -7.05
N SER A 88 -0.34 -9.57 -6.57
CA SER A 88 0.65 -9.83 -5.50
C SER A 88 0.01 -10.21 -4.18
N SER A 89 -1.10 -9.58 -3.81
CA SER A 89 -1.89 -9.96 -2.64
C SER A 89 -2.41 -11.38 -2.78
N TYR A 90 -2.88 -11.76 -3.98
CA TYR A 90 -3.35 -13.11 -4.24
C TYR A 90 -2.23 -14.13 -4.07
N LEU A 91 -1.10 -13.94 -4.75
CA LEU A 91 0.05 -14.84 -4.69
C LEU A 91 0.59 -14.96 -3.26
N TYR A 92 0.68 -13.85 -2.53
CA TYR A 92 1.13 -13.82 -1.14
C TYR A 92 0.27 -14.71 -0.23
N HIS A 93 -1.06 -14.65 -0.39
CA HIS A 93 -1.98 -15.49 0.36
C HIS A 93 -2.05 -16.93 -0.17
N ALA A 94 -1.92 -17.13 -1.48
CA ALA A 94 -2.02 -18.44 -2.13
C ALA A 94 -0.77 -19.31 -1.90
N GLU A 95 0.41 -18.73 -1.69
CA GLU A 95 1.64 -19.47 -1.41
C GLU A 95 1.74 -19.94 0.05
N GLY A 96 0.82 -19.52 0.92
CA GLY A 96 0.88 -19.90 2.33
C GLY A 96 2.04 -19.28 3.11
N GLN A 97 2.66 -18.22 2.57
CA GLN A 97 3.64 -17.40 3.30
C GLN A 97 3.07 -16.83 4.62
N GLU A 98 1.73 -16.85 4.77
CA GLU A 98 0.97 -16.42 5.93
C GLU A 98 0.49 -17.51 6.90
N ALA A 99 0.97 -18.76 6.83
CA ALA A 99 0.46 -19.84 7.70
C ALA A 99 0.51 -19.57 9.23
N THR A 100 1.10 -18.46 9.68
CA THR A 100 1.14 -18.01 11.10
C THR A 100 0.20 -16.83 11.43
N ALA A 101 -0.43 -16.21 10.43
CA ALA A 101 -1.16 -14.96 10.56
C ALA A 101 -2.65 -15.18 10.92
N LYS A 102 -2.96 -15.22 12.23
CA LYS A 102 -4.31 -15.44 12.80
C LYS A 102 -5.43 -14.48 12.38
N TRP A 103 -5.17 -13.49 11.54
CA TRP A 103 -6.16 -12.48 11.15
C TRP A 103 -6.99 -12.89 9.92
N SER A 104 -6.61 -13.96 9.20
CA SER A 104 -7.29 -14.45 8.00
C SER A 104 -8.60 -15.20 8.25
N ASP A 105 -8.83 -15.69 9.48
CA ASP A 105 -9.85 -16.71 9.72
C ASP A 105 -11.21 -16.13 10.14
N ASP A 106 -11.25 -14.92 10.70
CA ASP A 106 -12.46 -14.41 11.35
C ASP A 106 -13.34 -13.54 10.42
N ILE A 107 -12.83 -13.12 9.25
CA ILE A 107 -13.43 -12.00 8.49
C ILE A 107 -13.18 -12.10 6.99
N ILE A 108 -13.95 -12.96 6.36
CA ILE A 108 -13.92 -13.13 4.91
C ILE A 108 -15.18 -12.46 4.35
N CYS A 109 -15.00 -11.60 3.35
CA CYS A 109 -16.10 -10.92 2.67
C CYS A 109 -17.02 -10.05 3.54
N GLN A 110 -16.63 -9.73 4.78
CA GLN A 110 -17.39 -8.83 5.64
C GLN A 110 -17.02 -7.39 5.35
N THR A 111 -18.02 -6.57 5.05
CA THR A 111 -17.84 -5.14 4.83
C THR A 111 -18.41 -4.30 5.98
N ASN A 112 -17.96 -3.05 6.07
CA ASN A 112 -18.60 -2.04 6.92
C ASN A 112 -19.51 -1.19 6.04
N MET A 113 -20.82 -1.42 6.13
CA MET A 113 -21.84 -0.70 5.35
C MET A 113 -21.90 0.81 5.65
N SER A 114 -21.34 1.27 6.78
CA SER A 114 -21.21 2.71 7.07
C SER A 114 -19.98 3.34 6.43
N THR A 115 -18.93 2.55 6.18
CA THR A 115 -17.66 3.01 5.60
C THR A 115 -17.64 2.90 4.07
N LEU A 116 -18.26 1.86 3.52
CA LEU A 116 -18.27 1.62 2.07
C LEU A 116 -18.84 2.80 1.24
N PRO A 117 -19.92 3.49 1.68
CA PRO A 117 -20.40 4.70 1.00
C PRO A 117 -19.38 5.85 1.02
N GLN A 118 -18.54 5.93 2.05
CA GLN A 118 -17.52 6.98 2.18
C GLN A 118 -16.37 6.73 1.21
N PHE A 119 -15.94 5.47 1.05
CA PHE A 119 -15.01 5.10 -0.02
C PHE A 119 -15.58 5.38 -1.41
N ALA A 120 -16.84 5.00 -1.65
CA ALA A 120 -17.52 5.28 -2.91
C ALA A 120 -17.51 6.78 -3.23
N GLN A 121 -17.84 7.62 -2.24
CA GLN A 121 -17.82 9.07 -2.39
C GLN A 121 -16.42 9.61 -2.68
N LEU A 122 -15.41 9.20 -1.91
CA LEU A 122 -14.06 9.74 -1.97
C LEU A 122 -13.31 9.31 -3.25
N THR A 123 -13.48 8.05 -3.64
CA THR A 123 -12.83 7.48 -4.84
C THR A 123 -13.67 7.67 -6.11
N GLY A 124 -14.93 8.08 -5.99
CA GLY A 124 -15.86 8.13 -7.12
C GLY A 124 -16.21 6.76 -7.70
N VAL A 125 -15.83 5.65 -7.05
CA VAL A 125 -16.34 4.32 -7.39
C VAL A 125 -17.83 4.26 -7.04
N SER A 126 -18.64 3.72 -7.93
CA SER A 126 -20.08 3.57 -7.68
C SER A 126 -20.34 2.67 -6.47
N LEU A 127 -21.16 3.13 -5.52
CA LEU A 127 -21.60 2.30 -4.40
C LEU A 127 -22.31 1.02 -4.89
N SER A 128 -23.03 1.10 -6.01
CA SER A 128 -23.67 -0.09 -6.60
C SER A 128 -22.65 -1.09 -7.11
N ASP A 129 -21.50 -0.67 -7.61
CA ASP A 129 -20.45 -1.58 -8.07
C ASP A 129 -19.73 -2.20 -6.87
N LEU A 130 -19.47 -1.43 -5.81
CA LEU A 130 -18.95 -1.98 -4.55
C LEU A 130 -19.89 -3.03 -3.93
N GLN A 131 -21.22 -2.82 -4.01
CA GLN A 131 -22.20 -3.82 -3.58
C GLN A 131 -22.14 -5.11 -4.42
N LYS A 132 -21.87 -5.01 -5.73
CA LYS A 132 -21.63 -6.20 -6.57
C LYS A 132 -20.35 -6.92 -6.16
N VAL A 133 -19.28 -6.20 -5.80
CA VAL A 133 -18.04 -6.82 -5.28
C VAL A 133 -18.30 -7.57 -3.98
N VAL A 134 -19.13 -7.02 -3.07
CA VAL A 134 -19.55 -7.73 -1.85
C VAL A 134 -20.30 -9.03 -2.20
N ALA A 135 -21.25 -8.98 -3.15
CA ALA A 135 -21.97 -10.16 -3.60
C ALA A 135 -21.03 -11.20 -4.21
N LEU A 136 -20.16 -10.78 -5.14
CA LEU A 136 -19.15 -11.65 -5.77
C LEU A 136 -18.26 -12.34 -4.73
N CYS A 137 -17.79 -11.61 -3.72
CA CYS A 137 -16.95 -12.18 -2.67
C CYS A 137 -17.67 -13.31 -1.93
N ASN A 138 -18.92 -13.07 -1.51
CA ASN A 138 -19.73 -14.08 -0.82
C ASN A 138 -20.04 -15.28 -1.72
N ASP A 139 -20.42 -15.04 -2.97
CA ASP A 139 -20.72 -16.11 -3.94
C ASP A 139 -19.50 -16.99 -4.20
N LEU A 140 -18.32 -16.39 -4.39
CA LEU A 140 -17.07 -17.12 -4.56
C LEU A 140 -16.75 -17.93 -3.30
N MET A 141 -16.84 -17.33 -2.12
CA MET A 141 -16.62 -18.03 -0.86
C MET A 141 -17.56 -19.23 -0.66
N ASP A 142 -18.84 -19.07 -0.95
CA ASP A 142 -19.83 -20.15 -0.82
C ASP A 142 -19.60 -21.26 -1.86
N SER A 143 -19.11 -20.90 -3.06
CA SER A 143 -18.80 -21.84 -4.14
C SER A 143 -17.51 -22.64 -3.92
N THR A 144 -16.55 -22.08 -3.16
CA THR A 144 -15.32 -22.80 -2.80
C THR A 144 -15.64 -23.94 -1.83
N LYS A 145 -15.71 -25.17 -2.36
CA LYS A 145 -16.01 -26.37 -1.56
C LYS A 145 -14.85 -26.67 -0.60
N GLY A 146 -15.15 -26.81 0.69
CA GLY A 146 -14.20 -27.30 1.70
C GLY A 146 -14.51 -26.79 3.11
N SER A 147 -14.34 -27.65 4.11
CA SER A 147 -14.16 -27.20 5.49
C SER A 147 -12.70 -26.78 5.64
N GLY A 148 -12.44 -25.48 5.70
CA GLY A 148 -11.09 -24.95 5.81
C GLY A 148 -11.08 -23.44 5.96
N THR A 149 -9.92 -22.91 6.34
CA THR A 149 -9.66 -21.46 6.48
C THR A 149 -9.77 -20.76 5.12
N TYR A 150 -9.78 -19.42 5.13
CA TYR A 150 -9.68 -18.62 3.91
C TYR A 150 -8.49 -19.04 3.03
N LEU A 151 -7.32 -19.16 3.66
CA LEU A 151 -6.06 -19.48 3.00
C LEU A 151 -6.10 -20.88 2.39
N GLU A 152 -6.60 -21.86 3.12
CA GLU A 152 -6.77 -23.22 2.61
C GLU A 152 -7.71 -23.21 1.40
N ARG A 153 -8.81 -22.46 1.44
CA ARG A 153 -9.70 -22.36 0.28
C ARG A 153 -9.00 -21.74 -0.92
N LEU A 154 -8.26 -20.65 -0.71
CA LEU A 154 -7.53 -19.92 -1.75
C LEU A 154 -6.46 -20.79 -2.42
N GLN A 155 -5.69 -21.55 -1.64
CA GLN A 155 -4.62 -22.46 -2.07
C GLN A 155 -5.12 -23.57 -3.01
N HIS A 156 -6.39 -23.98 -2.87
CA HIS A 156 -6.96 -25.08 -3.65
C HIS A 156 -7.86 -24.61 -4.80
N GLN A 157 -7.98 -23.30 -5.04
CA GLN A 157 -8.73 -22.79 -6.18
C GLN A 157 -7.85 -22.68 -7.44
N PRO A 158 -8.45 -22.86 -8.63
CA PRO A 158 -7.89 -22.35 -9.88
C PRO A 158 -7.50 -20.86 -9.74
N HIS A 159 -6.40 -20.44 -10.39
CA HIS A 159 -5.87 -19.09 -10.27
C HIS A 159 -6.89 -17.99 -10.59
N ASP A 160 -7.77 -18.20 -11.55
CA ASP A 160 -8.84 -17.26 -11.91
C ASP A 160 -9.83 -17.06 -10.75
N ILE A 161 -10.32 -18.15 -10.15
CA ILE A 161 -11.26 -18.08 -9.02
C ILE A 161 -10.56 -17.54 -7.77
N GLY A 162 -9.33 -18.01 -7.49
CA GLY A 162 -8.55 -17.55 -6.34
C GLY A 162 -8.24 -16.06 -6.41
N LEU A 163 -7.77 -15.58 -7.56
CA LEU A 163 -7.47 -14.16 -7.78
C LEU A 163 -8.72 -13.30 -7.63
N ARG A 164 -9.85 -13.69 -8.24
CA ARG A 164 -11.11 -12.95 -8.10
C ARG A 164 -11.58 -12.90 -6.64
N LEU A 165 -11.52 -14.02 -5.92
CA LEU A 165 -11.90 -14.09 -4.52
C LEU A 165 -11.02 -13.17 -3.66
N ASN A 166 -9.69 -13.26 -3.83
CA ASN A 166 -8.77 -12.44 -3.07
C ASN A 166 -8.92 -10.95 -3.38
N THR A 167 -9.09 -10.60 -4.66
CA THR A 167 -9.29 -9.20 -5.09
C THR A 167 -10.60 -8.65 -4.52
N ALA A 168 -11.69 -9.42 -4.60
CA ALA A 168 -12.97 -9.01 -4.03
C ALA A 168 -12.84 -8.80 -2.51
N ARG A 169 -12.19 -9.74 -1.79
CA ARG A 169 -11.91 -9.62 -0.36
C ARG A 169 -11.09 -8.37 -0.06
N ALA A 170 -9.95 -8.20 -0.74
CA ALA A 170 -9.01 -7.11 -0.56
C ALA A 170 -9.63 -5.74 -0.86
N THR A 171 -10.66 -5.68 -1.70
CA THR A 171 -11.40 -4.46 -2.01
C THR A 171 -12.37 -4.04 -0.90
N ILE A 172 -13.14 -4.99 -0.35
CA ILE A 172 -14.30 -4.65 0.51
C ILE A 172 -14.15 -5.02 1.99
N SER A 173 -13.19 -5.88 2.33
CA SER A 173 -13.13 -6.49 3.65
C SER A 173 -12.47 -5.57 4.65
N PHE A 174 -13.13 -5.36 5.79
CA PHE A 174 -12.58 -4.58 6.90
C PHE A 174 -12.20 -5.54 8.02
N GLY A 175 -10.95 -5.48 8.45
CA GLY A 175 -10.50 -6.23 9.61
C GLY A 175 -11.37 -5.93 10.84
N THR A 176 -11.38 -6.85 11.80
CA THR A 176 -12.03 -6.77 13.10
C THR A 176 -10.98 -7.23 14.07
N TYR A 177 -10.92 -6.55 15.21
CA TYR A 177 -9.95 -6.80 16.23
C TYR A 177 -10.69 -6.76 17.56
N HIS A 178 -10.70 -7.89 18.28
CA HIS A 178 -11.52 -8.10 19.49
C HIS A 178 -13.01 -7.76 19.30
N GLY A 179 -13.60 -8.18 18.17
CA GLY A 179 -15.02 -7.99 17.89
C GLY A 179 -15.43 -6.57 17.47
N THR A 180 -14.48 -5.63 17.34
CA THR A 180 -14.73 -4.30 16.78
C THR A 180 -14.12 -4.21 15.38
N GLN A 181 -14.86 -3.71 14.39
CA GLN A 181 -14.31 -3.49 13.05
C GLN A 181 -13.14 -2.49 13.11
N ALA A 182 -11.95 -2.99 12.83
CA ALA A 182 -10.72 -2.21 12.71
C ALA A 182 -10.66 -1.63 11.29
N ILE A 183 -10.90 -0.33 11.19
CA ILE A 183 -10.78 0.47 9.96
C ILE A 183 -9.34 0.47 9.41
N GLY A 184 -8.36 -0.09 10.15
CA GLY A 184 -6.96 -0.19 9.75
C GLY A 184 -6.52 -1.50 9.07
N GLY A 185 -7.38 -2.51 8.89
CA GLY A 185 -7.06 -3.76 8.18
C GLY A 185 -7.96 -4.02 6.97
N GLY A 186 -7.42 -4.48 5.83
CA GLY A 186 -8.17 -4.81 4.60
C GLY A 186 -8.63 -3.60 3.76
N ALA A 187 -9.48 -3.81 2.75
CA ALA A 187 -9.95 -2.76 1.82
C ALA A 187 -8.82 -1.95 1.16
N ASP A 188 -7.64 -2.56 0.97
CA ASP A 188 -6.42 -1.87 0.57
C ASP A 188 -6.55 -1.25 -0.83
N GLU A 189 -7.28 -1.92 -1.73
CA GLU A 189 -7.62 -1.39 -3.08
C GLU A 189 -8.44 -0.10 -3.04
N LEU A 190 -9.23 0.13 -1.98
CA LEU A 190 -10.00 1.37 -1.81
C LEU A 190 -9.26 2.39 -0.94
N ARG A 191 -8.33 1.97 -0.09
CA ARG A 191 -7.58 2.86 0.80
C ARG A 191 -6.50 3.64 0.09
N ILE A 192 -5.72 3.01 -0.78
CA ILE A 192 -4.68 3.73 -1.55
C ILE A 192 -5.27 4.90 -2.34
N PRO A 193 -6.30 4.72 -3.20
CA PRO A 193 -6.89 5.84 -3.94
C PRO A 193 -7.55 6.86 -3.02
N ALA A 194 -8.18 6.43 -1.92
CA ALA A 194 -8.75 7.34 -0.94
C ALA A 194 -7.68 8.26 -0.33
N ASN A 195 -6.53 7.69 0.03
CA ASN A 195 -5.40 8.45 0.55
C ASN A 195 -4.80 9.38 -0.50
N VAL A 196 -4.71 8.96 -1.77
CA VAL A 196 -4.33 9.85 -2.87
C VAL A 196 -5.23 11.08 -2.91
N VAL A 197 -6.55 10.89 -2.91
CA VAL A 197 -7.52 11.99 -2.98
C VAL A 197 -7.44 12.88 -1.73
N SER A 198 -7.30 12.30 -0.55
CA SER A 198 -7.17 13.07 0.70
C SER A 198 -5.88 13.89 0.72
N LEU A 199 -4.73 13.27 0.42
CA LEU A 199 -3.43 13.96 0.36
C LEU A 199 -3.38 15.03 -0.74
N ALA A 200 -4.13 14.86 -1.82
CA ALA A 200 -4.28 15.89 -2.86
C ALA A 200 -4.94 17.19 -2.35
N GLN A 201 -5.46 17.24 -1.12
CA GLN A 201 -5.96 18.47 -0.51
C GLN A 201 -4.85 19.33 0.08
N LEU A 202 -3.65 18.77 0.28
CA LEU A 202 -2.50 19.49 0.82
C LEU A 202 -1.88 20.42 -0.24
N PRO A 203 -1.14 21.46 0.18
CA PRO A 203 -0.41 22.34 -0.73
C PRO A 203 0.56 21.56 -1.65
N PRO A 204 0.74 21.99 -2.92
CA PRO A 204 1.72 21.39 -3.82
C PRO A 204 3.12 21.35 -3.21
N GLY A 205 3.82 20.24 -3.39
CA GLY A 205 5.16 20.00 -2.82
C GLY A 205 5.16 19.51 -1.37
N ASN A 206 4.00 19.21 -0.78
CA ASN A 206 3.91 18.50 0.50
C ASN A 206 3.74 16.99 0.34
N VAL A 207 3.35 16.51 -0.84
CA VAL A 207 3.10 15.08 -1.08
C VAL A 207 4.08 14.57 -2.12
N PHE A 208 4.75 13.48 -1.78
CA PHE A 208 5.71 12.77 -2.62
C PHE A 208 5.20 11.36 -2.78
N ASN A 209 4.66 11.09 -3.97
CA ASN A 209 4.14 9.78 -4.29
C ASN A 209 5.26 8.96 -4.93
N PHE A 210 5.53 7.81 -4.33
CA PHE A 210 6.47 6.86 -4.85
C PHE A 210 5.70 5.65 -5.30
N TYR A 211 5.84 5.35 -6.58
CA TYR A 211 5.38 4.07 -7.06
C TYR A 211 6.25 3.00 -6.44
N GLU A 212 5.62 1.88 -6.17
CA GLU A 212 6.26 0.61 -5.88
C GLU A 212 6.33 -0.20 -7.18
N PRO A 213 7.30 0.05 -8.10
CA PRO A 213 7.76 -0.96 -9.04
C PRO A 213 9.04 -1.57 -8.49
N GLN A 214 9.10 -2.90 -8.44
CA GLN A 214 10.31 -3.69 -8.18
C GLN A 214 11.33 -2.97 -7.27
N TRP A 215 11.13 -2.93 -5.95
CA TRP A 215 12.24 -2.62 -5.02
C TRP A 215 13.46 -3.54 -5.23
N SER A 216 13.32 -4.57 -6.05
CA SER A 216 14.38 -5.37 -6.66
C SER A 216 15.21 -4.66 -7.74
N ASP A 217 14.86 -3.46 -8.21
CA ASP A 217 15.63 -2.67 -9.19
C ASP A 217 16.50 -1.60 -8.47
N PRO A 218 17.83 -1.80 -8.39
CA PRO A 218 18.73 -0.86 -7.72
C PRO A 218 18.66 0.57 -8.23
N ASP A 219 18.39 0.78 -9.53
CA ASP A 219 18.40 2.12 -10.12
C ASP A 219 17.14 2.92 -9.70
N GLN A 220 16.01 2.23 -9.59
CA GLN A 220 14.78 2.83 -9.06
C GLN A 220 14.90 3.14 -7.57
N VAL A 221 15.50 2.23 -6.80
CA VAL A 221 15.83 2.47 -5.38
C VAL A 221 16.77 3.67 -5.24
N ARG A 222 17.82 3.79 -6.05
CA ARG A 222 18.74 4.96 -6.02
C ARG A 222 18.01 6.25 -6.30
N SER A 223 17.17 6.29 -7.32
CA SER A 223 16.37 7.48 -7.65
C SER A 223 15.47 7.88 -6.48
N PHE A 224 14.80 6.89 -5.88
CA PHE A 224 13.97 7.08 -4.70
C PHE A 224 14.75 7.64 -3.51
N VAL A 225 15.93 7.07 -3.22
CA VAL A 225 16.84 7.53 -2.16
C VAL A 225 17.25 8.97 -2.39
N ALA A 226 17.60 9.35 -3.62
CA ALA A 226 17.95 10.73 -3.94
C ALA A 226 16.79 11.71 -3.68
N ASP A 227 15.57 11.33 -4.06
CA ASP A 227 14.37 12.13 -3.79
C ASP A 227 14.12 12.28 -2.28
N VAL A 228 14.26 11.20 -1.51
CA VAL A 228 14.16 11.21 -0.04
C VAL A 228 15.20 12.15 0.57
N VAL A 229 16.45 12.08 0.14
CA VAL A 229 17.53 12.99 0.60
C VAL A 229 17.19 14.44 0.29
N ASP A 230 16.70 14.75 -0.91
CA ASP A 230 16.36 16.12 -1.30
C ASP A 230 15.25 16.71 -0.45
N ILE A 231 14.24 15.90 -0.12
CA ILE A 231 13.14 16.33 0.76
C ILE A 231 13.66 16.55 2.19
N MET A 232 14.62 15.74 2.62
CA MET A 232 15.16 15.72 3.98
C MET A 232 16.32 16.68 4.21
N GLU A 233 17.01 17.12 3.16
CA GLU A 233 18.26 17.90 3.21
C GLU A 233 18.22 19.03 4.25
N PRO A 234 17.14 19.84 4.37
CA PRO A 234 17.07 20.94 5.34
C PRO A 234 17.12 20.51 6.80
N THR A 235 16.80 19.25 7.09
CA THR A 235 16.68 18.68 8.45
C THR A 235 17.87 17.80 8.85
N MET A 236 18.76 17.49 7.90
CA MET A 236 19.86 16.56 8.09
C MET A 236 21.14 17.22 8.61
N ALA A 237 21.95 16.46 9.33
CA ALA A 237 23.30 16.82 9.77
C ALA A 237 24.19 17.31 8.59
N PRO A 238 25.29 18.05 8.87
CA PRO A 238 26.17 18.61 7.84
C PRO A 238 27.01 17.52 7.14
N ALA A 239 26.36 16.79 6.22
CA ALA A 239 26.99 15.94 5.22
C ALA A 239 26.56 16.43 3.83
N THR A 240 27.41 16.24 2.83
CA THR A 240 27.05 16.57 1.44
C THR A 240 25.94 15.63 0.94
N LYS A 241 25.13 16.09 -0.02
CA LYS A 241 24.08 15.26 -0.65
C LYS A 241 24.61 13.91 -1.12
N ALA A 242 25.75 13.90 -1.82
CA ALA A 242 26.38 12.67 -2.31
C ALA A 242 26.75 11.67 -1.18
N GLN A 243 27.24 12.16 -0.05
CA GLN A 243 27.56 11.30 1.10
C GLN A 243 26.31 10.69 1.73
N LYS A 244 25.19 11.43 1.73
CA LYS A 244 23.90 10.95 2.25
C LYS A 244 23.31 9.88 1.33
N GLU A 245 23.34 10.12 0.02
CA GLU A 245 22.88 9.14 -0.98
C GLU A 245 23.68 7.83 -0.89
N GLU A 246 25.02 7.92 -0.80
CA GLU A 246 25.90 6.75 -0.67
C GLU A 246 25.62 5.96 0.61
N GLU A 247 25.46 6.65 1.75
CA GLU A 247 25.17 5.99 3.03
C GLU A 247 23.79 5.35 3.07
N ILE A 248 22.75 6.01 2.53
CA ILE A 248 21.40 5.45 2.45
C ILE A 248 21.40 4.22 1.55
N MET A 249 22.07 4.26 0.39
CA MET A 249 22.19 3.09 -0.48
C MET A 249 22.93 1.95 0.20
N ARG A 250 24.05 2.23 0.87
CA ARG A 250 24.80 1.22 1.63
C ARG A 250 23.92 0.56 2.71
N LEU A 251 23.17 1.36 3.46
CA LEU A 251 22.26 0.85 4.48
C LEU A 251 21.12 0.05 3.87
N TYR A 252 20.53 0.53 2.77
CA TYR A 252 19.48 -0.18 2.05
C TYR A 252 19.93 -1.58 1.65
N CYS A 253 21.09 -1.71 0.99
CA CYS A 253 21.62 -2.99 0.56
C CYS A 253 21.98 -3.90 1.74
N ALA A 254 22.45 -3.35 2.86
CA ALA A 254 22.73 -4.12 4.07
C ALA A 254 21.46 -4.60 4.80
N THR A 255 20.32 -3.92 4.62
CA THR A 255 19.05 -4.25 5.29
C THR A 255 18.07 -5.02 4.42
N SER A 256 18.13 -4.83 3.10
CA SER A 256 17.20 -5.45 2.17
C SER A 256 17.68 -6.86 1.83
N PRO A 257 16.85 -7.88 2.01
CA PRO A 257 17.25 -9.24 1.73
C PRO A 257 17.38 -9.50 0.22
N LEU A 258 16.91 -8.56 -0.62
CA LEU A 258 17.01 -8.60 -2.08
C LEU A 258 18.41 -8.30 -2.62
N PHE A 259 19.28 -7.69 -1.82
CA PHE A 259 20.61 -7.24 -2.24
C PHE A 259 21.71 -7.86 -1.37
N ASN A 260 22.87 -8.08 -1.97
CA ASN A 260 24.09 -8.39 -1.22
C ASN A 260 24.80 -7.11 -0.75
N ASP A 261 25.88 -7.28 0.02
CA ASP A 261 26.69 -6.19 0.57
C ASP A 261 27.22 -5.21 -0.51
N ASP A 262 27.37 -5.69 -1.76
CA ASP A 262 27.81 -4.90 -2.91
C ASP A 262 26.65 -4.23 -3.69
N CYS A 263 25.43 -4.24 -3.13
CA CYS A 263 24.22 -3.70 -3.76
C CYS A 263 23.85 -4.36 -5.11
N THR A 264 24.19 -5.64 -5.28
CA THR A 264 23.73 -6.45 -6.42
C THR A 264 22.66 -7.43 -5.98
N VAL A 265 21.76 -7.81 -6.89
CA VAL A 265 20.62 -8.70 -6.58
C VAL A 265 21.17 -10.03 -6.03
N ALA A 266 20.65 -10.46 -4.88
CA ALA A 266 21.08 -11.70 -4.25
C ALA A 266 20.73 -12.92 -5.13
N GLU A 267 21.66 -13.87 -5.27
CA GLU A 267 21.48 -15.06 -6.13
C GLU A 267 20.48 -16.09 -5.55
N ASP A 268 20.18 -16.04 -4.25
CA ASP A 268 19.29 -16.99 -3.59
C ASP A 268 18.44 -16.36 -2.46
N PRO A 269 17.22 -15.91 -2.76
CA PRO A 269 16.34 -15.19 -1.85
C PRO A 269 15.50 -16.10 -0.92
N GLU A 270 16.06 -17.18 -0.35
CA GLU A 270 15.29 -18.25 0.34
C GLU A 270 14.43 -17.80 1.55
N ASP A 271 14.54 -16.56 2.03
CA ASP A 271 13.88 -16.08 3.28
C ASP A 271 12.95 -14.85 3.07
N HIS A 272 12.39 -14.65 1.87
CA HIS A 272 11.66 -13.43 1.57
C HIS A 272 10.19 -13.44 2.00
N HIS A 273 9.82 -12.47 2.85
CA HIS A 273 8.44 -12.02 3.09
C HIS A 273 7.80 -11.31 1.88
N VAL A 274 8.55 -11.19 0.77
CA VAL A 274 8.07 -10.70 -0.52
C VAL A 274 7.56 -11.90 -1.31
N THR A 275 6.42 -11.73 -1.96
CA THR A 275 5.76 -12.77 -2.74
C THR A 275 6.74 -13.50 -3.67
N SER A 276 6.97 -14.79 -3.42
CA SER A 276 7.99 -15.58 -4.12
C SER A 276 7.48 -16.30 -5.36
N GLY A 277 6.16 -16.31 -5.58
CA GLY A 277 5.54 -16.95 -6.73
C GLY A 277 5.90 -16.23 -8.01
N GLU A 278 6.85 -16.82 -8.72
CA GLU A 278 7.16 -16.44 -10.08
C GLU A 278 6.04 -16.93 -11.01
N LEU A 279 5.11 -16.04 -11.32
CA LEU A 279 4.30 -16.19 -12.52
C LEU A 279 5.19 -15.91 -13.72
N SER A 280 5.10 -16.75 -14.76
CA SER A 280 5.66 -16.38 -16.06
C SER A 280 5.02 -15.06 -16.54
N ASP A 281 5.75 -14.28 -17.34
CA ASP A 281 5.22 -13.04 -17.91
C ASP A 281 3.89 -13.28 -18.65
N GLU A 282 3.79 -14.39 -19.39
CA GLU A 282 2.57 -14.77 -20.12
C GLU A 282 1.38 -15.01 -19.15
N GLU A 283 1.61 -15.76 -18.08
CA GLU A 283 0.57 -16.05 -17.09
C GLU A 283 0.16 -14.80 -16.32
N ARG A 284 1.12 -13.96 -15.94
CA ARG A 284 0.86 -12.67 -15.30
C ARG A 284 0.01 -11.77 -16.20
N GLN A 285 0.36 -11.63 -17.48
CA GLN A 285 -0.43 -10.83 -18.43
C GLN A 285 -1.83 -11.40 -18.63
N LYS A 286 -1.97 -12.73 -18.66
CA LYS A 286 -3.29 -13.37 -18.72
C LYS A 286 -4.16 -13.04 -17.50
N LEU A 287 -3.60 -13.10 -16.29
CA LEU A 287 -4.33 -12.77 -15.06
C LEU A 287 -4.68 -11.27 -14.98
N LEU A 288 -3.78 -10.39 -15.41
CA LEU A 288 -4.05 -8.95 -15.53
C LEU A 288 -5.22 -8.69 -16.48
N GLN A 289 -5.18 -9.28 -17.68
CA GLN A 289 -6.22 -9.11 -18.68
C GLN A 289 -7.56 -9.64 -18.16
N MET A 290 -7.56 -10.78 -17.49
CA MET A 290 -8.75 -11.34 -16.84
C MET A 290 -9.36 -10.37 -15.80
N LEU A 291 -8.55 -9.75 -14.95
CA LEU A 291 -9.04 -8.74 -14.00
C LEU A 291 -9.60 -7.50 -14.70
N ARG A 292 -8.95 -7.04 -15.78
CA ARG A 292 -9.43 -5.89 -16.57
C ARG A 292 -10.77 -6.18 -17.24
N ASP A 293 -10.96 -7.41 -17.72
CA ASP A 293 -12.17 -7.86 -18.40
C ASP A 293 -13.28 -8.34 -17.44
N ASP A 294 -13.00 -8.44 -16.15
CA ASP A 294 -13.98 -8.86 -15.14
C ASP A 294 -15.13 -7.84 -15.05
N ASP A 295 -16.37 -8.31 -15.12
CA ASP A 295 -17.58 -7.48 -15.19
C ASP A 295 -17.95 -6.81 -13.87
N VAL A 296 -17.37 -7.25 -12.75
CA VAL A 296 -17.61 -6.73 -11.41
C VAL A 296 -16.38 -6.00 -10.86
N LEU A 297 -15.21 -6.65 -10.90
CA LEU A 297 -13.96 -6.10 -10.38
C LEU A 297 -13.32 -5.09 -11.33
N GLY A 298 -13.38 -5.34 -12.64
CA GLY A 298 -12.74 -4.50 -13.66
C GLY A 298 -13.15 -3.03 -13.55
N PRO A 299 -14.45 -2.68 -13.53
CA PRO A 299 -14.89 -1.29 -13.38
C PRO A 299 -14.38 -0.60 -12.10
N VAL A 300 -14.28 -1.34 -10.99
CA VAL A 300 -13.76 -0.82 -9.72
C VAL A 300 -12.26 -0.58 -9.81
N LEU A 301 -11.49 -1.58 -10.25
CA LEU A 301 -10.03 -1.49 -10.35
C LEU A 301 -9.58 -0.44 -11.36
N LEU A 302 -10.25 -0.32 -12.52
CA LEU A 302 -9.96 0.72 -13.50
C LEU A 302 -10.17 2.12 -12.92
N ARG A 303 -11.23 2.31 -12.13
CA ARG A 303 -11.50 3.60 -11.48
C ARG A 303 -10.44 3.94 -10.43
N VAL A 304 -10.05 2.96 -9.63
CA VAL A 304 -8.97 3.10 -8.65
C VAL A 304 -7.64 3.39 -9.35
N GLU A 305 -7.34 2.68 -10.44
CA GLU A 305 -6.12 2.86 -11.24
C GLU A 305 -6.04 4.29 -11.75
N GLN A 306 -7.14 4.87 -12.25
CA GLN A 306 -7.15 6.27 -12.71
C GLN A 306 -6.70 7.26 -11.64
N ILE A 307 -7.14 7.06 -10.39
CA ILE A 307 -6.78 7.89 -9.25
C ILE A 307 -5.31 7.71 -8.92
N VAL A 308 -4.89 6.47 -8.68
CA VAL A 308 -3.53 6.16 -8.26
C VAL A 308 -2.55 6.69 -9.31
N CYS A 309 -2.78 6.35 -10.57
CA CYS A 309 -1.98 6.68 -11.74
C CYS A 309 -2.07 8.14 -12.20
N GLY A 310 -2.80 8.99 -11.47
CA GLY A 310 -2.88 10.43 -11.74
C GLY A 310 -3.53 10.78 -13.09
N THR A 311 -4.29 9.86 -13.68
CA THR A 311 -5.05 10.10 -14.92
C THR A 311 -6.48 10.59 -14.64
N ASP A 312 -6.87 10.63 -13.37
CA ASP A 312 -8.10 11.26 -12.91
C ASP A 312 -8.10 12.78 -13.20
N ALA A 313 -9.17 13.26 -13.84
CA ALA A 313 -9.34 14.67 -14.16
C ALA A 313 -9.35 15.59 -12.92
N ALA A 314 -9.79 15.11 -11.76
CA ALA A 314 -9.77 15.84 -10.50
C ALA A 314 -8.33 16.04 -9.96
N LEU A 315 -7.38 15.19 -10.38
CA LEU A 315 -5.96 15.30 -10.04
C LEU A 315 -5.14 15.98 -11.15
N ALA A 316 -5.76 16.28 -12.29
CA ALA A 316 -5.08 16.90 -13.42
C ALA A 316 -4.49 18.27 -13.02
N GLY A 317 -3.21 18.48 -13.37
CA GLY A 317 -2.48 19.71 -13.06
C GLY A 317 -1.74 19.71 -11.72
N ARG A 318 -1.82 18.63 -10.94
CA ARG A 318 -0.98 18.40 -9.76
C ARG A 318 0.33 17.72 -10.18
N PRO A 319 1.49 18.40 -10.15
CA PRO A 319 2.75 17.83 -10.64
C PRO A 319 3.19 16.55 -9.91
N GLU A 320 2.87 16.43 -8.61
CA GLU A 320 3.16 15.25 -7.78
C GLU A 320 2.38 13.99 -8.19
N PHE A 321 1.33 14.12 -9.02
CA PHE A 321 0.59 13.01 -9.60
C PHE A 321 0.87 12.85 -11.11
N ALA A 322 1.61 13.76 -11.74
CA ALA A 322 1.94 13.63 -13.16
C ALA A 322 3.05 12.58 -13.41
N ALA A 323 3.98 12.43 -12.46
CA ALA A 323 5.02 11.39 -12.52
C ALA A 323 4.41 9.98 -12.46
N ALA A 324 3.25 9.86 -11.82
CA ALA A 324 2.51 8.62 -11.62
C ALA A 324 2.14 7.91 -12.93
N ALA A 325 1.73 8.70 -13.93
CA ALA A 325 1.30 8.18 -15.22
C ALA A 325 2.40 7.39 -15.95
N LYS A 326 3.68 7.63 -15.64
CA LYS A 326 4.80 6.87 -16.23
C LYS A 326 4.86 5.42 -15.73
N PHE A 327 4.37 5.16 -14.53
CA PHE A 327 4.44 3.87 -13.86
C PHE A 327 3.16 3.03 -14.04
N CYS A 328 2.13 3.61 -14.66
CA CYS A 328 0.91 2.93 -15.04
C CYS A 328 0.66 3.09 -16.54
N PRO A 329 1.39 2.35 -17.39
CA PRO A 329 1.04 2.32 -18.81
C PRO A 329 -0.37 1.72 -18.96
N LEU A 330 -1.31 2.54 -19.40
CA LEU A 330 -2.65 2.12 -19.82
C LEU A 330 -2.60 1.29 -21.11
#